data_AF-A0A4R8DY33-F1
#
_entry.id   AF-A0A4R8DY33-F1
#
_cell.length_a   1.000
_cell.length_b   1.000
_cell.length_c   1.000
_cell.angle_alpha   90.00
_cell.angle_beta   90.00
_cell.angle_gamma   90.00
#
_symmetry.space_group_name_H-M   'P 1'
#
loop_
_entity.id
_entity.type
_entity.pdbx_description
1 polymer ?
#
loop_
_entity_poly.entity_id
_entity_poly.type
_entity_poly.pdbx_seq_one_letter_code
_entity_poly.pdbx_strand_id
1 'polypeptide(L)'
;MTDYSRVERLALCDLFEEVGPAAPTLCDGWDAYDLAVHLYVREADPMAGPGIMIPALADTTERRMQRAKERYGFAEVVGKVRNGPPPVSIYALPKLGHQLNTTEYFVHHEDVRRAQPSYDVRDLPAEQQDALWKAVRLAAKTMMRKAPSGLVLKRTDGTTAVAKRPNDNGSVTVTGEPGELVLFCFGRQQVADVQLDGDAETVERLRNASFGV
;
A
#
# COMPACT_ATOMS: atom_id res chain seq x y z
N MET A 1 8.14 -8.29 19.30
CA MET A 1 7.53 -8.15 17.97
C MET A 1 7.92 -6.79 17.46
N THR A 2 8.63 -6.75 16.34
CA THR A 2 9.13 -5.51 15.74
C THR A 2 7.95 -4.68 15.21
N ASP A 3 7.98 -3.36 15.40
CA ASP A 3 7.01 -2.45 14.78
C ASP A 3 7.49 -2.11 13.35
N TYR A 4 7.09 -2.95 12.39
CA TYR A 4 7.46 -2.77 11.00
C TYR A 4 6.84 -1.52 10.37
N SER A 5 5.72 -1.01 10.91
CA SER A 5 5.16 0.25 10.43
C SER A 5 6.10 1.43 10.72
N ARG A 6 6.75 1.43 11.87
CA ARG A 6 7.78 2.43 12.22
C ARG A 6 9.04 2.26 11.39
N VAL A 7 9.48 1.03 11.13
CA VAL A 7 10.66 0.76 10.29
C VAL A 7 10.44 1.30 8.87
N GLU A 8 9.31 0.93 8.24
CA GLU A 8 8.98 1.39 6.88
C GLU A 8 8.78 2.91 6.83
N ARG A 9 8.15 3.52 7.84
CA ARG A 9 8.02 4.99 7.93
C ARG A 9 9.36 5.70 7.92
N LEU A 10 10.29 5.28 8.76
CA LEU A 10 11.58 5.95 8.88
C LEU A 10 12.37 5.82 7.59
N ALA A 11 12.41 4.61 7.01
CA ALA A 11 13.08 4.36 5.73
C ALA A 11 12.45 5.15 4.57
N LEU A 12 11.12 5.27 4.53
CA LEU A 12 10.43 6.10 3.53
C LEU A 12 10.75 7.60 3.72
N CYS A 13 10.84 8.09 4.95
CA CYS A 13 11.24 9.48 5.19
C CYS A 13 12.69 9.74 4.74
N ASP A 14 13.61 8.80 4.98
CA ASP A 14 14.99 8.88 4.50
C ASP A 14 15.01 8.91 2.96
N LEU A 15 14.22 8.04 2.32
CA LEU A 15 14.10 8.00 0.87
C LEU A 15 13.52 9.29 0.30
N PHE A 16 12.50 9.87 0.94
CA PHE A 16 11.94 11.16 0.53
C PHE A 16 13.00 12.27 0.53
N GLU A 17 13.86 12.31 1.54
CA GLU A 17 14.97 13.27 1.61
C GLU A 17 16.01 13.03 0.51
N GLU A 18 16.25 11.77 0.14
CA GLU A 18 17.17 11.38 -0.95
C GLU A 18 16.65 11.77 -2.34
N VAL A 19 15.40 11.42 -2.66
CA VAL A 19 14.84 11.59 -4.01
C VAL A 19 14.29 13.00 -4.25
N GLY A 20 13.93 13.71 -3.19
CA GLY A 20 13.38 15.07 -3.25
C GLY A 20 11.88 15.14 -3.60
N PRO A 21 11.28 16.34 -3.55
CA PRO A 21 9.82 16.52 -3.60
C PRO A 21 9.18 16.16 -4.94
N ALA A 22 9.90 16.35 -6.05
CA ALA A 22 9.39 16.13 -7.40
C ALA A 22 9.63 14.71 -7.93
N ALA A 23 10.16 13.81 -7.08
CA ALA A 23 10.42 12.45 -7.50
C ALA A 23 9.11 11.73 -7.85
N PRO A 24 9.09 10.91 -8.91
CA PRO A 24 7.90 10.17 -9.31
C PRO A 24 7.53 9.13 -8.24
N THR A 25 6.25 8.78 -8.21
CA THR A 25 5.72 7.66 -7.42
C THR A 25 4.86 6.77 -8.32
N LEU A 26 4.55 5.55 -7.86
CA LEU A 26 3.57 4.68 -8.53
C LEU A 26 2.11 5.10 -8.29
N CYS A 27 1.86 6.12 -7.46
CA CYS A 27 0.55 6.71 -7.30
C CYS A 27 0.32 7.67 -8.47
N ASP A 28 -0.58 7.32 -9.39
CA ASP A 28 -0.85 8.11 -10.59
C ASP A 28 -1.11 9.60 -10.27
N GLY A 29 -0.31 10.46 -10.90
CA GLY A 29 -0.40 11.91 -10.73
C GLY A 29 0.20 12.47 -9.44
N TRP A 30 0.82 11.64 -8.59
CA TRP A 30 1.44 12.08 -7.34
C TRP A 30 2.97 12.03 -7.42
N ASP A 31 3.60 13.14 -7.01
CA ASP A 31 5.02 13.17 -6.69
C ASP A 31 5.27 12.77 -5.23
N ALA A 32 6.54 12.71 -4.83
CA ALA A 32 6.94 12.39 -3.47
C ALA A 32 6.35 13.37 -2.44
N TYR A 33 6.12 14.64 -2.80
CA TYR A 33 5.52 15.61 -1.91
C TYR A 33 4.02 15.37 -1.71
N ASP A 34 3.27 15.05 -2.77
CA ASP A 34 1.88 14.58 -2.66
C ASP A 34 1.79 13.37 -1.73
N LEU A 35 2.65 12.37 -1.93
CA LEU A 35 2.63 11.16 -1.12
C LEU A 35 2.98 11.42 0.35
N ALA A 36 3.98 12.26 0.64
CA ALA A 36 4.32 12.66 2.00
C ALA A 36 3.16 13.43 2.68
N VAL A 37 2.48 14.30 1.93
CA VAL A 37 1.32 15.05 2.43
C VAL A 37 0.13 14.13 2.70
N HIS A 38 -0.14 13.16 1.83
CA HIS A 38 -1.16 12.14 2.05
C HIS A 38 -0.93 11.41 3.38
N LEU A 39 0.29 10.91 3.60
CA LEU A 39 0.66 10.21 4.83
C LEU A 39 0.45 11.11 6.06
N TYR A 40 0.85 12.38 5.99
CA TYR A 40 0.63 13.33 7.08
C TYR A 40 -0.86 13.59 7.34
N VAL A 41 -1.64 13.90 6.31
CA VAL A 41 -3.07 14.23 6.43
C VAL A 41 -3.87 13.05 6.97
N ARG A 42 -3.59 11.84 6.47
CA ARG A 42 -4.23 10.60 6.91
C ARG A 42 -4.05 10.37 8.41
N GLU A 43 -2.86 10.64 8.93
CA GLU A 43 -2.54 10.42 10.34
C GLU A 43 -2.95 11.57 11.26
N ALA A 44 -3.00 12.79 10.73
CA ALA A 44 -3.37 14.00 11.46
C ALA A 44 -4.88 14.18 11.63
N ASP A 45 -5.72 13.53 10.81
CA ASP A 45 -7.18 13.58 10.97
C ASP A 45 -7.65 12.56 12.03
N PRO A 46 -8.21 13.03 13.17
CA PRO A 46 -8.74 12.15 14.22
C PRO A 46 -9.90 11.26 13.75
N MET A 47 -10.55 11.60 12.62
CA MET A 47 -11.70 10.91 12.06
C MET A 47 -11.40 10.18 10.74
N ALA A 48 -10.15 10.21 10.23
CA ALA A 48 -9.78 9.45 9.04
C ALA A 48 -9.67 7.96 9.40
N GLY A 49 -10.70 7.20 9.05
CA GLY A 49 -10.69 5.74 9.17
C GLY A 49 -9.56 5.09 8.34
N PRO A 50 -9.25 3.81 8.59
CA PRO A 50 -8.22 3.08 7.88
C PRO A 50 -8.49 3.04 6.38
N GLY A 51 -7.59 3.64 5.62
CA GLY A 51 -7.70 3.79 4.18
C GLY A 51 -8.65 4.94 3.83
N ILE A 52 -8.06 6.06 3.44
CA ILE A 52 -8.79 7.04 2.62
C ILE A 52 -8.98 6.41 1.25
N MET A 53 -9.92 5.46 1.16
CA MET A 53 -10.40 4.82 -0.06
C MET A 53 -11.90 4.63 0.02
N ILE A 54 -12.57 5.68 0.49
CA ILE A 54 -13.99 5.88 0.24
C ILE A 54 -14.03 6.91 -0.89
N PRO A 55 -14.35 6.51 -2.13
CA PRO A 55 -14.43 7.45 -3.26
C PRO A 55 -15.31 8.68 -2.97
N ALA A 56 -16.31 8.54 -2.10
CA ALA A 56 -17.17 9.64 -1.65
C ALA A 56 -16.46 10.72 -0.81
N LEU A 57 -15.22 10.49 -0.36
CA LEU A 57 -14.41 11.43 0.42
C LEU A 57 -13.22 12.00 -0.36
N ALA A 58 -13.06 11.66 -1.65
CA ALA A 58 -11.93 12.09 -2.47
C ALA A 58 -11.76 13.62 -2.49
N ASP A 59 -12.84 14.37 -2.73
CA ASP A 59 -12.85 15.85 -2.70
C ASP A 59 -12.43 16.44 -1.35
N THR A 60 -12.71 15.71 -0.25
CA THR A 60 -12.33 16.15 1.09
C THR A 60 -10.84 15.92 1.35
N THR A 61 -10.31 14.80 0.86
CA THR A 61 -8.88 14.46 0.95
C THR A 61 -8.03 15.43 0.15
N GLU A 62 -8.39 15.69 -1.11
CA GLU A 62 -7.66 16.61 -1.98
C GLU A 62 -7.60 18.02 -1.37
N ARG A 63 -8.73 18.53 -0.87
CA ARG A 63 -8.77 19.83 -0.16
C ARG A 63 -7.88 19.87 1.08
N ARG A 64 -7.77 18.75 1.82
CA ARG A 64 -6.91 18.67 3.01
C ARG A 64 -5.44 18.59 2.63
N MET A 65 -5.09 17.83 1.60
CA MET A 65 -3.74 17.78 1.05
C MET A 65 -3.32 19.17 0.56
N GLN A 66 -4.19 19.86 -0.17
CA GLN A 66 -3.93 21.22 -0.64
C GLN A 66 -3.69 22.20 0.52
N ARG A 67 -4.54 22.20 1.55
CA ARG A 67 -4.34 23.01 2.75
C ARG A 67 -3.04 22.69 3.50
N ALA A 68 -2.64 21.41 3.51
CA ALA A 68 -1.37 21.01 4.12
C ALA A 68 -0.17 21.53 3.30
N LYS A 69 -0.23 21.46 1.96
CA LYS A 69 0.77 22.03 1.05
C LYS A 69 0.89 23.55 1.16
N GLU A 70 -0.23 24.26 1.36
CA GLU A 70 -0.24 25.71 1.61
C GLU A 70 0.44 26.09 2.93
N ARG A 71 0.48 25.17 3.90
CA ARG A 71 0.96 25.44 5.26
C ARG A 71 2.39 24.97 5.51
N TYR A 72 2.83 23.89 4.89
CA TYR A 72 4.09 23.23 5.21
C TYR A 72 4.86 22.87 3.95
N GLY A 73 6.14 23.23 3.89
CA GLY A 73 7.04 22.77 2.83
C GLY A 73 7.34 21.27 2.93
N PHE A 74 7.91 20.69 1.87
CA PHE A 74 8.22 19.25 1.78
C PHE A 74 9.00 18.72 3.00
N ALA A 75 10.14 19.36 3.34
CA ALA A 75 10.96 18.93 4.48
C ALA A 75 10.21 18.99 5.82
N GLU A 76 9.32 19.97 6.00
CA GLU A 76 8.48 20.06 7.21
C GLU A 76 7.45 18.92 7.27
N VAL A 77 6.85 18.57 6.13
CA VAL A 77 5.90 17.45 6.03
C VAL A 77 6.62 16.13 6.30
N VAL A 78 7.76 15.89 5.67
CA VAL A 78 8.58 14.68 5.94
C VAL A 78 8.96 14.59 7.42
N GLY A 79 9.38 15.71 8.03
CA GLY A 79 9.64 15.77 9.47
C GLY A 79 8.42 15.43 10.32
N LYS A 80 7.22 15.86 9.93
CA LYS A 80 5.96 15.48 10.62
C LYS A 80 5.65 14.00 10.47
N VAL A 81 5.76 13.45 9.26
CA VAL A 81 5.56 12.01 9.00
C VAL A 81 6.55 11.19 9.82
N ARG A 82 7.83 11.59 9.85
CA ARG A 82 8.89 10.92 10.61
C ARG A 82 8.59 10.86 12.11
N ASN A 83 8.01 11.92 12.67
CA ASN A 83 7.66 12.02 14.08
C ASN A 83 6.40 11.23 14.48
N GLY A 84 5.60 10.79 13.52
CA GLY A 84 4.41 9.97 13.78
C GLY A 84 3.11 10.77 13.94
N PRO A 85 1.98 10.07 14.10
CA PRO A 85 0.67 10.68 14.28
C PRO A 85 0.60 11.52 15.56
N PRO A 86 -0.24 12.57 15.62
CA PRO A 86 -0.54 13.26 16.87
C PRO A 86 -1.06 12.30 17.95
N PRO A 87 -0.79 12.53 19.24
CA PRO A 87 -1.21 11.60 20.31
C PRO A 87 -2.73 11.33 20.39
N VAL A 88 -3.54 12.26 19.88
CA VAL A 88 -5.01 12.17 19.84
C VAL A 88 -5.54 11.33 18.67
N SER A 89 -4.67 10.91 17.75
CA SER A 89 -5.03 10.15 16.57
C SER A 89 -5.24 8.67 16.89
N ILE A 90 -6.21 8.02 16.24
CA ILE A 90 -6.44 6.58 16.35
C ILE A 90 -5.20 5.77 15.91
N TYR A 91 -4.37 6.34 15.04
CA TYR A 91 -3.12 5.74 14.56
C TYR A 91 -2.01 5.75 15.62
N ALA A 92 -2.14 6.55 16.68
CA ALA A 92 -1.23 6.52 17.83
C ALA A 92 -1.49 5.32 18.77
N LEU A 93 -2.58 4.56 18.56
CA LEU A 93 -2.90 3.39 19.39
C LEU A 93 -1.99 2.20 19.05
N PRO A 94 -1.21 1.65 20.00
CA PRO A 94 -0.11 0.72 19.70
C PRO A 94 -0.46 -0.55 18.93
N LYS A 95 -1.68 -1.10 19.08
CA LYS A 95 -2.10 -2.34 18.39
C LYS A 95 -2.92 -2.09 17.13
N LEU A 96 -3.79 -1.08 17.17
CA LEU A 96 -4.68 -0.74 16.07
C LEU A 96 -3.91 0.04 14.99
N GLY A 97 -3.10 1.03 15.39
CA GLY A 97 -2.24 1.79 14.49
C GLY A 97 -1.26 0.89 13.73
N HIS A 98 -0.59 -0.04 14.42
CA HIS A 98 0.38 -0.95 13.79
C HIS A 98 -0.24 -1.76 12.64
N GLN A 99 -1.38 -2.43 12.86
CA GLN A 99 -2.03 -3.25 11.82
C GLN A 99 -2.52 -2.42 10.62
N LEU A 100 -2.97 -1.19 10.86
CA LEU A 100 -3.48 -0.30 9.82
C LEU A 100 -2.36 0.42 9.06
N ASN A 101 -1.19 0.58 9.67
CA ASN A 101 -0.07 1.34 9.11
C ASN A 101 0.98 0.46 8.44
N THR A 102 1.18 -0.80 8.85
CA THR A 102 2.23 -1.65 8.28
C THR A 102 2.09 -1.78 6.76
N THR A 103 0.88 -2.07 6.27
CA THR A 103 0.65 -2.19 4.83
C THR A 103 0.74 -0.84 4.11
N GLU A 104 0.21 0.22 4.71
CA GLU A 104 0.24 1.58 4.13
C GLU A 104 1.69 2.05 3.91
N TYR A 105 2.52 2.00 4.95
CA TYR A 105 3.91 2.43 4.86
C TYR A 105 4.72 1.51 3.97
N PHE A 106 4.49 0.20 4.02
CA PHE A 106 5.16 -0.72 3.10
C PHE A 106 4.83 -0.42 1.63
N VAL A 107 3.55 -0.29 1.29
CA VAL A 107 3.11 -0.02 -0.09
C VAL A 107 3.64 1.32 -0.56
N HIS A 108 3.48 2.39 0.22
CA HIS A 108 3.94 3.73 -0.20
C HIS A 108 5.46 3.87 -0.19
N HIS A 109 6.17 3.08 0.60
CA HIS A 109 7.61 3.00 0.48
C HIS A 109 8.02 2.35 -0.85
N GLU A 110 7.36 1.27 -1.24
CA GLU A 110 7.58 0.65 -2.56
C GLU A 110 7.09 1.53 -3.71
N ASP A 111 6.05 2.35 -3.53
CA ASP A 111 5.57 3.30 -4.56
C ASP A 111 6.64 4.34 -4.91
N VAL A 112 7.47 4.78 -3.95
CA VAL A 112 8.59 5.67 -4.23
C VAL A 112 9.77 4.89 -4.79
N ARG A 113 10.15 3.76 -4.16
CA ARG A 113 11.33 2.97 -4.59
C ARG A 113 11.20 2.47 -6.03
N ARG A 114 10.05 1.90 -6.38
CA ARG A 114 9.84 1.26 -7.70
C ARG A 114 9.51 2.24 -8.81
N ALA A 115 9.21 3.49 -8.48
CA ALA A 115 9.07 4.57 -9.45
C ALA A 115 10.41 5.16 -9.90
N GLN A 116 11.53 4.82 -9.23
CA GLN A 116 12.85 5.28 -9.64
C GLN A 116 13.33 4.54 -10.90
N PRO A 117 14.30 5.10 -11.66
CA PRO A 117 14.78 4.50 -12.92
C PRO A 117 15.25 3.05 -12.82
N SER A 118 15.70 2.64 -11.64
CA SER A 118 16.08 1.27 -11.31
C SER A 118 15.74 0.97 -9.87
N TYR A 119 15.27 -0.25 -9.60
CA TYR A 119 15.03 -0.74 -8.25
C TYR A 119 15.28 -2.25 -8.18
N ASP A 120 15.61 -2.71 -6.98
CA ASP A 120 15.64 -4.13 -6.64
C ASP A 120 14.46 -4.50 -5.74
N VAL A 121 13.89 -5.69 -5.98
CA VAL A 121 12.91 -6.32 -5.08
C VAL A 121 13.59 -6.62 -3.75
N ARG A 122 12.99 -6.19 -2.64
CA ARG A 122 13.59 -6.37 -1.31
C ARG A 122 13.42 -7.78 -0.81
N ASP A 123 14.49 -8.31 -0.23
CA ASP A 123 14.40 -9.43 0.70
C ASP A 123 14.00 -8.90 2.09
N LEU A 124 12.76 -9.18 2.51
CA LEU A 124 12.22 -8.73 3.79
C LEU A 124 12.40 -9.80 4.87
N PRO A 125 12.61 -9.41 6.14
CA PRO A 125 12.63 -10.37 7.24
C PRO A 125 11.36 -11.23 7.30
N ALA A 126 11.51 -12.51 7.62
CA ALA A 126 10.39 -13.46 7.69
C ALA A 126 9.25 -12.98 8.61
N GLU A 127 9.55 -12.33 9.74
CA GLU A 127 8.53 -11.76 10.65
C GLU A 127 7.70 -10.67 9.96
N GLN A 128 8.32 -9.85 9.09
CA GLN A 128 7.63 -8.84 8.31
C GLN A 128 6.76 -9.47 7.22
N GLN A 129 7.29 -10.46 6.49
CA GLN A 129 6.54 -11.21 5.50
C GLN A 129 5.29 -11.87 6.11
N ASP A 130 5.43 -12.48 7.29
CA ASP A 130 4.30 -13.09 8.01
C ASP A 130 3.27 -12.04 8.48
N ALA A 131 3.72 -10.85 8.87
CA ALA A 131 2.82 -9.75 9.22
C ALA A 131 2.02 -9.25 8.01
N LEU A 132 2.68 -9.05 6.87
CA LEU A 132 2.06 -8.67 5.60
C LEU A 132 1.08 -9.75 5.12
N TRP A 133 1.44 -11.03 5.24
CA TRP A 133 0.56 -12.15 4.92
C TRP A 133 -0.72 -12.16 5.76
N LYS A 134 -0.61 -11.95 7.08
CA LYS A 134 -1.77 -11.85 7.97
C LYS A 134 -2.68 -10.68 7.57
N ALA A 135 -2.09 -9.52 7.26
CA ALA A 135 -2.83 -8.33 6.87
C ALA A 135 -3.57 -8.54 5.54
N VAL A 136 -2.88 -9.04 4.50
CA VAL A 136 -3.50 -9.26 3.19
C VAL A 136 -4.59 -10.32 3.26
N ARG A 137 -4.42 -11.40 4.03
CA ARG A 137 -5.48 -12.42 4.21
C ARG A 137 -6.77 -11.86 4.78
N LEU A 138 -6.65 -10.90 5.71
CA LEU A 138 -7.80 -10.29 6.34
C LEU A 138 -8.52 -9.31 5.39
N ALA A 139 -7.76 -8.56 4.60
CA ALA A 139 -8.29 -7.51 3.72
C ALA A 139 -8.66 -7.98 2.31
N ALA A 140 -8.03 -9.05 1.80
CA ALA A 140 -8.09 -9.43 0.39
C ALA A 140 -9.51 -9.69 -0.11
N LYS A 141 -10.38 -10.28 0.71
CA LYS A 141 -11.80 -10.49 0.33
C LYS A 141 -12.55 -9.20 0.05
N THR A 142 -12.21 -8.13 0.77
CA THR A 142 -12.83 -6.81 0.61
C THR A 142 -12.17 -6.05 -0.54
N MET A 143 -10.84 -6.11 -0.65
CA MET A 143 -10.09 -5.44 -1.72
C MET A 143 -10.41 -6.04 -3.08
N MET A 144 -10.46 -7.36 -3.18
CA MET A 144 -10.61 -8.08 -4.45
C MET A 144 -12.07 -8.24 -4.89
N ARG A 145 -13.03 -7.57 -4.23
CA ARG A 145 -14.46 -7.64 -4.61
C ARG A 145 -14.68 -7.27 -6.08
N LYS A 146 -13.94 -6.27 -6.59
CA LYS A 146 -14.02 -5.79 -7.98
C LYS A 146 -13.12 -6.57 -8.96
N ALA A 147 -12.33 -7.54 -8.52
CA ALA A 147 -11.51 -8.34 -9.43
C ALA A 147 -12.39 -9.07 -10.47
N PRO A 148 -11.96 -9.19 -11.73
CA PRO A 148 -12.81 -9.71 -12.81
C PRO A 148 -13.10 -11.22 -12.70
N SER A 149 -12.24 -11.97 -12.02
CA SER A 149 -12.29 -13.42 -11.87
C SER A 149 -12.21 -13.86 -10.40
N GLY A 150 -12.26 -15.17 -10.14
CA GLY A 150 -11.73 -15.74 -8.91
C GLY A 150 -10.25 -15.40 -8.72
N LEU A 151 -9.83 -15.32 -7.46
CA LEU A 151 -8.46 -15.00 -7.09
C LEU A 151 -8.02 -15.80 -5.86
N VAL A 152 -6.92 -16.53 -6.02
CA VAL A 152 -6.24 -17.24 -4.92
C VAL A 152 -4.86 -16.62 -4.75
N LEU A 153 -4.53 -16.19 -3.54
CA LEU A 153 -3.18 -15.79 -3.17
C LEU A 153 -2.43 -17.01 -2.68
N LYS A 154 -1.18 -17.19 -3.11
CA LYS A 154 -0.32 -18.32 -2.76
C LYS A 154 1.08 -17.82 -2.40
N ARG A 155 1.58 -18.22 -1.24
CA ARG A 155 2.99 -18.03 -0.87
C ARG A 155 3.89 -19.01 -1.59
N THR A 156 5.17 -18.69 -1.69
CA THR A 156 6.24 -19.57 -2.15
C THR A 156 6.32 -20.89 -1.36
N ASP A 157 5.98 -20.85 -0.07
CA ASP A 157 5.86 -22.02 0.82
C ASP A 157 4.62 -22.93 0.55
N GLY A 158 3.75 -22.53 -0.37
CA GLY A 158 2.53 -23.25 -0.74
C GLY A 158 1.28 -22.88 0.07
N THR A 159 1.38 -22.05 1.11
CA THR A 159 0.22 -21.56 1.87
C THR A 159 -0.68 -20.71 0.99
N THR A 160 -1.99 -20.97 1.02
CA THR A 160 -2.96 -20.24 0.18
C THR A 160 -4.00 -19.46 0.98
N ALA A 161 -4.61 -18.48 0.32
CA ALA A 161 -5.78 -17.77 0.78
C ALA A 161 -6.70 -17.40 -0.40
N VAL A 162 -7.98 -17.75 -0.29
CA VAL A 162 -8.99 -17.37 -1.30
C VAL A 162 -9.39 -15.92 -1.08
N ALA A 163 -8.93 -15.04 -1.98
CA ALA A 163 -9.26 -13.62 -1.99
C ALA A 163 -10.60 -13.35 -2.68
N LYS A 164 -10.90 -14.07 -3.77
CA LYS A 164 -12.23 -14.05 -4.41
C LYS A 164 -12.58 -15.46 -4.88
N ARG A 165 -13.82 -15.90 -4.60
CA ARG A 165 -14.27 -17.21 -5.07
C ARG A 165 -14.28 -17.25 -6.61
N PRO A 166 -13.99 -18.41 -7.22
CA PRO A 166 -14.18 -18.62 -8.66
C PRO A 166 -15.57 -18.18 -9.13
N ASN A 167 -15.63 -17.65 -10.33
CA ASN A 167 -16.86 -17.25 -11.02
C ASN A 167 -16.83 -17.74 -12.46
N ASP A 168 -17.82 -17.34 -13.26
CA ASP A 168 -17.93 -17.75 -14.68
C ASP A 168 -16.74 -17.32 -15.53
N ASN A 169 -15.95 -16.33 -15.07
CA ASN A 169 -14.71 -15.89 -15.71
C ASN A 169 -13.48 -16.67 -15.22
N GLY A 170 -13.68 -17.81 -14.54
CA GLY A 170 -12.59 -18.65 -14.02
C GLY A 170 -11.95 -18.12 -12.74
N SER A 171 -10.69 -18.50 -12.52
CA SER A 171 -9.90 -18.12 -11.36
C SER A 171 -8.41 -18.06 -11.70
N VAL A 172 -7.70 -17.14 -11.05
CA VAL A 172 -6.23 -17.01 -11.17
C VAL A 172 -5.60 -17.24 -9.81
N THR A 173 -4.50 -17.99 -9.78
CA THR A 173 -3.63 -18.11 -8.61
C THR A 173 -2.44 -17.15 -8.77
N VAL A 174 -2.28 -16.25 -7.81
CA VAL A 174 -1.15 -15.31 -7.72
C VAL A 174 -0.16 -15.85 -6.72
N THR A 175 1.04 -16.19 -7.19
CA THR A 175 2.10 -16.77 -6.36
C THR A 175 3.26 -15.79 -6.20
N GLY A 176 3.71 -15.54 -4.97
CA GLY A 176 4.84 -14.67 -4.68
C GLY A 176 5.14 -14.56 -3.20
N GLU A 177 6.15 -13.77 -2.85
CA GLU A 177 6.40 -13.40 -1.45
C GLU A 177 5.26 -12.54 -0.89
N PRO A 178 4.94 -12.59 0.42
CA PRO A 178 3.82 -11.85 0.98
C PRO A 178 3.80 -10.34 0.69
N GLY A 179 4.96 -9.67 0.66
CA GLY A 179 5.08 -8.27 0.23
C GLY A 179 4.61 -8.05 -1.21
N GLU A 180 4.97 -8.94 -2.14
CA GLU A 180 4.55 -8.84 -3.55
C GLU A 180 3.06 -9.12 -3.73
N LEU A 181 2.51 -10.06 -2.94
CA LEU A 181 1.07 -10.32 -2.91
C LEU A 181 0.28 -9.11 -2.36
N VAL A 182 0.84 -8.40 -1.38
CA VAL A 182 0.30 -7.12 -0.91
C VAL A 182 0.30 -6.10 -2.04
N LEU A 183 1.43 -5.84 -2.68
CA LEU A 183 1.51 -4.87 -3.79
C LEU A 183 0.50 -5.20 -4.90
N PHE A 184 0.41 -6.47 -5.28
CA PHE A 184 -0.59 -6.94 -6.25
C PHE A 184 -2.01 -6.59 -5.82
N CYS A 185 -2.39 -6.89 -4.57
CA CYS A 185 -3.74 -6.60 -4.07
C CYS A 185 -4.02 -5.10 -3.96
N PHE A 186 -2.98 -4.27 -3.77
CA PHE A 186 -3.07 -2.81 -3.76
C PHE A 186 -3.01 -2.23 -5.19
N GLY A 187 -3.18 -3.00 -6.25
CA GLY A 187 -3.27 -2.48 -7.61
C GLY A 187 -1.92 -2.17 -8.27
N ARG A 188 -0.80 -2.56 -7.64
CA ARG A 188 0.55 -2.44 -8.21
C ARG A 188 0.88 -3.68 -9.07
N GLN A 189 -0.11 -4.18 -9.80
CA GLN A 189 -0.02 -5.44 -10.57
C GLN A 189 1.14 -5.46 -11.58
N GLN A 190 1.48 -4.30 -12.15
CA GLN A 190 2.50 -4.18 -13.19
C GLN A 190 3.94 -4.26 -12.67
N VAL A 191 4.15 -3.97 -11.38
CA VAL A 191 5.48 -3.92 -10.76
C VAL A 191 5.69 -4.98 -9.69
N ALA A 192 4.63 -5.69 -9.29
CA ALA A 192 4.68 -6.76 -8.31
C ALA A 192 5.35 -8.01 -8.91
N ASP A 193 6.33 -8.56 -8.19
CA ASP A 193 7.05 -9.78 -8.58
C ASP A 193 6.23 -11.02 -8.20
N VAL A 194 5.30 -11.39 -9.08
CA VAL A 194 4.38 -12.51 -8.88
C VAL A 194 4.23 -13.37 -10.14
N GLN A 195 4.08 -14.68 -9.92
CA GLN A 195 3.65 -15.62 -10.95
C GLN A 195 2.11 -15.70 -10.96
N LEU A 196 1.53 -15.63 -12.16
CA LEU A 196 0.09 -15.80 -12.38
C LEU A 196 -0.19 -17.13 -13.07
N ASP A 197 -1.04 -17.94 -12.48
CA ASP A 197 -1.48 -19.23 -13.02
C ASP A 197 -3.00 -19.22 -13.21
N GLY A 198 -3.43 -19.48 -14.44
CA GLY A 198 -4.83 -19.45 -14.86
C GLY A 198 -4.95 -19.40 -16.38
N ASP A 199 -6.18 -19.37 -16.87
CA ASP A 199 -6.46 -19.12 -18.29
C ASP A 199 -5.86 -17.77 -18.74
N ALA A 200 -5.27 -17.73 -19.94
CA ALA A 200 -4.49 -16.58 -20.42
C ALA A 200 -5.32 -15.30 -20.53
N GLU A 201 -6.55 -15.39 -21.06
CA GLU A 201 -7.47 -14.25 -21.17
C GLU A 201 -7.88 -13.75 -19.77
N THR A 202 -8.05 -14.67 -18.84
CA THR A 202 -8.38 -14.36 -17.44
C THR A 202 -7.22 -13.68 -16.71
N VAL A 203 -5.99 -14.14 -16.92
CA VAL A 203 -4.76 -13.53 -16.40
C VAL A 203 -4.59 -12.11 -16.95
N GLU A 204 -4.80 -11.92 -18.25
CA GLU A 204 -4.68 -10.60 -18.89
C GLU A 204 -5.75 -9.62 -18.38
N ARG A 205 -7.01 -10.06 -18.26
CA ARG A 205 -8.07 -9.26 -17.63
C ARG A 205 -7.71 -8.87 -16.21
N LEU A 206 -7.16 -9.80 -15.43
CA LEU A 206 -6.77 -9.53 -14.05
C LEU A 206 -5.63 -8.51 -13.97
N ARG A 207 -4.62 -8.56 -14.84
CA ARG A 207 -3.49 -7.60 -14.85
C ARG A 207 -3.90 -6.16 -15.15
N ASN A 208 -4.96 -5.97 -15.91
CA ASN A 208 -5.42 -4.65 -16.37
C ASN A 208 -6.64 -4.13 -15.59
N ALA A 209 -7.13 -4.89 -14.62
CA ALA A 209 -8.30 -4.50 -13.83
C ALA A 209 -7.92 -3.49 -12.73
N SER A 210 -8.74 -2.46 -12.57
CA SER A 210 -8.74 -1.65 -11.35
C SER A 210 -9.51 -2.38 -10.25
N PHE A 211 -8.85 -2.64 -9.12
CA PHE A 211 -9.51 -3.21 -7.94
C PHE A 211 -10.32 -2.17 -7.15
N GLY A 212 -10.28 -0.89 -7.55
CA GLY A 212 -10.89 0.21 -6.81
C GLY A 212 -10.19 0.44 -5.47
N VAL A 213 -8.87 0.25 -5.48
CA VAL A 213 -7.91 0.44 -4.40
C VAL A 213 -6.84 1.45 -4.82
#